data_AF-A0A960DB82-F1
#
_entry.id   AF-A0A960DB82-F1
#
_cell.length_a   1.000
_cell.length_b   1.000
_cell.length_c   1.000
_cell.angle_alpha   90.00
_cell.angle_beta   90.00
_cell.angle_gamma   90.00
#
_symmetry.space_group_name_H-M   'P 1'
#
loop_
_entity.id
_entity.type
_entity.pdbx_description
1 polymer ?
#
loop_
_entity_poly.entity_id
_entity_poly.type
_entity_poly.pdbx_seq_one_letter_code
_entity_poly.pdbx_strand_id
1 'polypeptide(L)'
;MALPSPRRVIDLILSPVSPPARAGAISLTVLRIVAGLLWLAHVWWKVPPDFGEDRRTGLWFWTHLAVDHPVFPPYSWLVEHLVLPNFTPFGWLVLAVETVVPVLLLTGTAVRLAALVGIGQSLAIGMSVAQAPNEWPWAYAMMLSIHLVLLLAPSARYAAVDAVRAARIDGDPAPVARRLLGGWAVVLAIMAIIAAVKSLGDELFAPRGRGVGYPPLQLFLGDYNMFAALTLLAVAGLMLAAAIARVRVLALA
;
A
#
# COMPACT_ATOMS: atom_id res chain seq x y z
N MET A 1 6.95 -33.67 0.56
CA MET A 1 7.66 -32.45 1.02
C MET A 1 8.40 -32.86 2.29
N ALA A 2 9.71 -33.08 2.24
CA ALA A 2 10.47 -33.54 3.41
C ALA A 2 10.59 -32.39 4.42
N LEU A 3 10.28 -32.66 5.69
CA LEU A 3 10.43 -31.69 6.77
C LEU A 3 11.91 -31.25 6.85
N PRO A 4 12.20 -29.94 6.91
CA PRO A 4 13.57 -29.46 7.01
C PRO A 4 14.21 -29.97 8.31
N SER A 5 15.44 -30.51 8.22
CA SER A 5 16.15 -30.98 9.41
C SER A 5 16.45 -29.81 10.37
N PRO A 6 16.49 -30.03 11.69
CA PRO A 6 16.73 -28.96 12.67
C PRO A 6 18.00 -28.15 12.40
N ARG A 7 19.05 -28.80 11.88
CA ARG A 7 20.30 -28.15 11.47
C ARG A 7 20.10 -27.10 10.37
N ARG A 8 19.25 -27.37 9.36
CA ARG A 8 18.96 -26.39 8.30
C ARG A 8 18.27 -25.12 8.81
N VAL A 9 17.49 -25.22 9.87
CA VAL A 9 16.81 -24.04 10.46
C VAL A 9 17.81 -23.18 11.22
N ILE A 10 18.69 -23.80 12.02
CA ILE A 10 19.74 -23.09 12.76
C ILE A 10 20.74 -22.44 11.79
N ASP A 11 21.15 -23.19 10.75
CA ASP A 11 22.01 -22.66 9.69
C ASP A 11 21.32 -21.49 8.99
N LEU A 12 20.03 -21.55 8.68
CA LEU A 12 19.33 -20.42 8.08
C LEU A 12 19.28 -19.18 8.98
N ILE A 13 19.09 -19.36 10.29
CA ILE A 13 18.95 -18.26 11.26
C ILE A 13 20.30 -17.59 11.53
N LEU A 14 21.37 -18.37 11.65
CA LEU A 14 22.69 -17.88 12.06
C LEU A 14 23.69 -17.76 10.90
N SER A 15 23.31 -18.14 9.68
CA SER A 15 24.22 -18.09 8.54
C SER A 15 24.55 -16.65 8.16
N PRO A 16 25.84 -16.29 8.08
CA PRO A 16 26.28 -15.01 7.54
C PRO A 16 26.19 -14.96 6.00
N VAL A 17 25.79 -16.06 5.35
CA VAL A 17 25.72 -16.18 3.90
C VAL A 17 24.43 -15.55 3.39
N SER A 18 24.53 -14.78 2.30
CA SER A 18 23.36 -14.18 1.67
C SER A 18 22.35 -15.25 1.25
N PRO A 19 21.04 -15.03 1.50
CA PRO A 19 20.02 -15.95 1.04
C PRO A 19 20.05 -16.04 -0.50
N PRO A 20 19.52 -17.12 -1.09
CA PRO A 20 19.42 -17.24 -2.55
C PRO A 20 18.79 -15.98 -3.16
N ALA A 21 19.27 -15.53 -4.32
CA ALA A 21 18.82 -14.28 -4.94
C ALA A 21 17.28 -14.18 -5.07
N ARG A 22 16.63 -15.31 -5.35
CA ARG A 22 15.16 -15.41 -5.41
C ARG A 22 14.49 -15.17 -4.06
N ALA A 23 15.05 -15.70 -2.97
CA ALA A 23 14.52 -15.49 -1.63
C ALA A 23 14.66 -14.01 -1.22
N GLY A 24 15.80 -13.38 -1.50
CA GLY A 24 15.97 -11.93 -1.28
C GLY A 24 14.96 -11.08 -2.06
N ALA A 25 14.71 -11.41 -3.33
CA ALA A 25 13.71 -10.71 -4.15
C ALA A 25 12.27 -10.90 -3.63
N ILE A 26 11.94 -12.10 -3.12
CA ILE A 26 10.65 -12.37 -2.48
C ILE A 26 10.51 -11.53 -1.21
N SER A 27 11.52 -11.50 -0.33
CA SER A 27 11.49 -10.71 0.91
C SER A 27 11.28 -9.22 0.63
N LEU A 28 11.96 -8.67 -0.37
CA LEU A 28 11.75 -7.27 -0.78
C LEU A 28 10.36 -7.02 -1.38
N THR A 29 9.80 -8.01 -2.09
CA THR A 29 8.42 -7.94 -2.59
C THR A 29 7.42 -7.93 -1.45
N VAL A 30 7.62 -8.79 -0.44
CA VAL A 30 6.77 -8.82 0.77
C VAL A 30 6.85 -7.48 1.49
N LEU A 31 8.05 -6.93 1.70
CA LEU A 31 8.24 -5.63 2.31
C LEU A 31 7.49 -4.52 1.54
N ARG A 32 7.58 -4.54 0.21
CA ARG A 32 6.89 -3.60 -0.68
C ARG A 32 5.36 -3.71 -0.54
N ILE A 33 4.82 -4.92 -0.52
CA ILE A 33 3.39 -5.16 -0.35
C ILE A 33 2.93 -4.70 1.03
N VAL A 34 3.67 -5.03 2.09
CA VAL A 34 3.37 -4.58 3.46
C VAL A 34 3.37 -3.05 3.53
N ALA A 35 4.37 -2.39 2.94
CA ALA A 35 4.41 -0.92 2.86
C ALA A 35 3.18 -0.34 2.15
N GLY A 36 2.78 -0.95 1.03
CA GLY A 36 1.56 -0.56 0.31
C GLY A 36 0.30 -0.78 1.15
N LEU A 37 0.18 -1.88 1.87
CA LEU A 37 -0.97 -2.14 2.75
C LEU A 37 -1.03 -1.17 3.94
N LEU A 38 0.12 -0.79 4.50
CA LEU A 38 0.19 0.23 5.57
C LEU A 38 -0.35 1.58 5.09
N TRP A 39 0.07 2.04 3.91
CA TRP A 39 -0.46 3.26 3.31
C TRP A 39 -1.95 3.16 3.00
N LEU A 40 -2.40 2.03 2.45
CA LEU A 40 -3.81 1.82 2.16
C LEU A 40 -4.66 1.86 3.44
N ALA A 41 -4.15 1.29 4.54
CA ALA A 41 -4.78 1.35 5.85
C ALA A 41 -4.74 2.76 6.49
N HIS A 42 -4.02 3.73 5.93
CA HIS A 42 -4.05 5.12 6.39
C HIS A 42 -5.10 5.96 5.66
N VAL A 43 -5.58 5.52 4.50
CA VAL A 43 -6.55 6.27 3.68
C VAL A 43 -7.92 6.35 4.35
N TRP A 44 -8.36 5.30 5.05
CA TRP A 44 -9.78 5.13 5.42
C TRP A 44 -10.36 6.23 6.33
N TRP A 45 -9.53 6.87 7.15
CA TRP A 45 -9.99 7.89 8.11
C TRP A 45 -9.93 9.32 7.56
N LYS A 46 -9.48 9.50 6.30
CA LYS A 46 -9.38 10.80 5.61
C LYS A 46 -10.66 11.08 4.83
N VAL A 47 -11.73 11.32 5.57
CA VAL A 47 -13.10 11.39 5.01
C VAL A 47 -13.36 12.79 4.41
N PRO A 48 -13.64 12.90 3.10
CA PRO A 48 -14.05 14.16 2.48
C PRO A 48 -15.50 14.55 2.87
N PRO A 49 -15.91 15.83 2.68
CA PRO A 49 -15.17 16.89 1.99
C PRO A 49 -14.32 17.80 2.89
N ASP A 50 -14.60 17.86 4.20
CA ASP A 50 -13.97 18.79 5.15
C ASP A 50 -12.78 18.18 5.91
N PHE A 51 -12.57 16.86 5.79
CA PHE A 51 -11.46 16.13 6.42
C PHE A 51 -11.36 16.31 7.94
N GLY A 52 -12.50 16.61 8.58
CA GLY A 52 -12.65 16.79 10.02
C GLY A 52 -12.44 18.22 10.53
N GLU A 53 -12.39 19.22 9.65
CA GLU A 53 -12.24 20.64 9.98
C GLU A 53 -13.36 21.15 10.90
N ASP A 54 -14.64 20.93 10.55
CA ASP A 54 -15.78 21.43 11.33
C ASP A 54 -15.84 20.84 12.74
N ARG A 55 -15.40 19.58 12.87
CA ARG A 55 -15.47 18.83 14.13
C ARG A 55 -14.15 18.81 14.89
N ARG A 56 -13.08 19.39 14.35
CA ARG A 56 -11.71 19.32 14.88
C ARG A 56 -11.26 17.88 15.12
N THR A 57 -11.49 17.02 14.13
CA THR A 57 -11.11 15.59 14.15
C THR A 57 -10.38 15.24 12.86
N GLY A 58 -10.12 13.96 12.61
CA GLY A 58 -9.61 13.51 11.32
C GLY A 58 -8.29 14.17 10.93
N LEU A 59 -8.08 14.37 9.64
CA LEU A 59 -6.80 14.87 9.12
C LEU A 59 -6.50 16.28 9.64
N TRP A 60 -7.55 17.07 9.83
CA TRP A 60 -7.43 18.43 10.35
C TRP A 60 -6.77 18.45 11.72
N PHE A 61 -7.24 17.57 12.62
CA PHE A 61 -6.70 17.47 13.97
C PHE A 61 -5.22 17.11 13.96
N TRP A 62 -4.85 16.06 13.23
CA TRP A 62 -3.45 15.61 13.15
C TRP A 62 -2.53 16.64 12.50
N THR A 63 -3.05 17.45 11.57
CA THR A 63 -2.29 18.52 10.93
C THR A 63 -2.04 19.68 11.90
N HIS A 64 -2.99 19.98 12.78
CA HIS A 64 -2.83 21.03 13.81
C HIS A 64 -1.76 20.71 14.84
N LEU A 65 -1.50 19.43 15.13
CA LEU A 65 -0.45 19.02 16.07
C LEU A 65 0.94 19.51 15.64
N ALA A 66 1.17 19.74 14.34
CA ALA A 66 2.42 20.33 13.87
C ALA A 66 2.67 21.75 14.40
N VAL A 67 1.60 22.47 14.74
CA VAL A 67 1.62 23.83 15.29
C VAL A 67 1.54 23.80 16.81
N ASP A 68 0.67 22.96 17.37
CA ASP A 68 0.46 22.83 18.82
C ASP A 68 1.69 22.21 19.53
N HIS A 69 2.38 21.28 18.85
CA HIS A 69 3.55 20.56 19.36
C HIS A 69 4.71 20.62 18.35
N PRO A 70 5.31 21.80 18.14
CA PRO A 70 6.25 22.02 17.07
C PRO A 70 7.54 21.20 17.26
N VAL A 71 7.82 20.32 16.31
CA VAL A 71 9.08 19.55 16.24
C VAL A 71 10.19 20.39 15.60
N PHE A 72 9.86 21.07 14.51
CA PHE A 72 10.79 21.88 13.71
C PHE A 72 10.09 23.19 13.30
N PRO A 73 10.44 24.35 13.87
CA PRO A 73 9.69 25.59 13.69
C PRO A 73 9.44 26.02 12.24
N PRO A 74 10.38 25.89 11.29
CA PRO A 74 10.10 26.21 9.89
C PRO A 74 9.00 25.34 9.25
N TYR A 75 8.89 24.07 9.67
CA TYR A 75 7.80 23.21 9.22
C TYR A 75 6.46 23.64 9.82
N SER A 76 6.43 23.93 11.13
CA SER A 76 5.24 24.44 11.81
C SER A 76 4.76 25.76 11.18
N TRP A 77 5.67 26.67 10.85
CA TRP A 77 5.36 27.90 10.14
C TRP A 77 4.69 27.64 8.79
N LEU A 78 5.25 26.71 7.99
CA LEU A 78 4.67 26.31 6.71
C LEU A 78 3.26 25.73 6.91
N VAL A 79 3.08 24.87 7.91
CA VAL A 79 1.77 24.28 8.20
C VAL A 79 0.77 25.39 8.58
N GLU A 80 1.12 26.26 9.51
CA GLU A 80 0.28 27.35 10.01
C GLU A 80 -0.11 28.36 8.92
N HIS A 81 0.81 28.74 8.03
CA HIS A 81 0.61 29.84 7.10
C HIS A 81 0.23 29.41 5.68
N LEU A 82 0.51 28.16 5.29
CA LEU A 82 0.23 27.66 3.95
C LEU A 82 -0.77 26.50 3.95
N VAL A 83 -0.58 25.52 4.84
CA VAL A 83 -1.40 24.30 4.84
C VAL A 83 -2.76 24.56 5.47
N LEU A 84 -2.81 25.06 6.71
CA LEU A 84 -4.06 25.27 7.44
C LEU A 84 -5.01 26.28 6.77
N PRO A 85 -4.54 27.41 6.20
CA PRO A 85 -5.44 28.33 5.47
C PRO A 85 -5.98 27.74 4.16
N ASN A 86 -5.31 26.71 3.61
CA ASN A 86 -5.70 26.03 2.37
C ASN A 86 -6.02 24.55 2.64
N PHE A 87 -6.66 24.27 3.78
CA PHE A 87 -6.75 22.91 4.31
C PHE A 87 -7.54 21.95 3.42
N THR A 88 -8.69 22.38 2.88
CA THR A 88 -9.51 21.52 2.00
C THR A 88 -8.74 21.04 0.75
N PRO A 89 -8.11 21.93 -0.06
CA PRO A 89 -7.23 21.50 -1.15
C PRO A 89 -6.09 20.57 -0.71
N PHE A 90 -5.47 20.84 0.45
CA PHE A 90 -4.45 19.99 1.02
C PHE A 90 -4.97 18.59 1.37
N GLY A 91 -6.15 18.48 1.98
CA GLY A 91 -6.79 17.21 2.31
C GLY A 91 -7.04 16.35 1.07
N TRP A 92 -7.52 16.95 -0.02
CA TRP A 92 -7.67 16.26 -1.31
C TRP A 92 -6.34 15.82 -1.90
N LEU A 93 -5.30 16.65 -1.81
CA LEU A 93 -3.95 16.29 -2.25
C LEU A 93 -3.43 15.09 -1.46
N VAL A 94 -3.52 15.11 -0.12
CA VAL A 94 -3.10 14.00 0.75
C VAL A 94 -3.86 12.74 0.39
N LEU A 95 -5.20 12.82 0.26
CA LEU A 95 -6.02 11.67 -0.11
C LEU A 95 -5.61 11.07 -1.46
N ALA A 96 -5.38 11.92 -2.47
CA ALA A 96 -4.94 11.48 -3.79
C ALA A 96 -3.56 10.80 -3.73
N VAL A 97 -2.59 11.43 -3.06
CA VAL A 97 -1.22 10.90 -2.93
C VAL A 97 -1.24 9.58 -2.15
N GLU A 98 -1.92 9.53 -1.00
CA GLU A 98 -2.03 8.32 -0.19
C GLU A 98 -2.87 7.22 -0.84
N THR A 99 -3.64 7.52 -1.88
CA THR A 99 -4.29 6.49 -2.71
C THR A 99 -3.35 5.99 -3.82
N VAL A 100 -2.56 6.89 -4.42
CA VAL A 100 -1.64 6.53 -5.50
C VAL A 100 -0.43 5.74 -4.99
N VAL A 101 0.18 6.15 -3.89
CA VAL A 101 1.35 5.48 -3.29
C VAL A 101 1.12 3.97 -3.06
N PRO A 102 0.06 3.53 -2.37
CA PRO A 102 -0.18 2.11 -2.17
C PRO A 102 -0.43 1.37 -3.48
N VAL A 103 -1.11 1.98 -4.47
CA VAL A 103 -1.29 1.35 -5.79
C VAL A 103 0.07 1.10 -6.46
N LEU A 104 0.95 2.10 -6.45
CA LEU A 104 2.31 1.97 -7.00
C LEU A 104 3.12 0.90 -6.27
N LEU A 105 3.08 0.89 -4.94
CA LEU A 105 3.80 -0.09 -4.12
C LEU A 105 3.25 -1.50 -4.29
N LEU A 106 1.93 -1.70 -4.22
CA LEU A 106 1.32 -3.02 -4.35
C LEU A 106 1.66 -3.61 -5.72
N THR A 107 1.33 -2.89 -6.80
CA THR A 107 1.59 -3.35 -8.18
C THR A 107 3.07 -3.47 -8.53
N GLY A 108 3.95 -2.80 -7.78
CA GLY A 108 5.37 -2.70 -8.11
C GLY A 108 5.62 -1.83 -9.32
N THR A 109 4.86 -0.74 -9.46
CA THR A 109 4.98 0.26 -10.53
C THR A 109 5.69 1.50 -9.99
N ALA A 110 6.75 1.95 -10.64
CA ALA A 110 7.52 3.13 -10.24
C ALA A 110 7.89 3.13 -8.74
N VAL A 111 8.35 1.99 -8.22
CA VAL A 111 8.52 1.77 -6.77
C VAL A 111 9.43 2.81 -6.12
N ARG A 112 10.49 3.26 -6.82
CA ARG A 112 11.40 4.30 -6.33
C ARG A 112 10.72 5.66 -6.19
N LEU A 113 9.81 6.01 -7.09
CA LEU A 113 9.03 7.24 -6.98
C LEU A 113 8.09 7.16 -5.77
N ALA A 114 7.37 6.04 -5.62
CA ALA A 114 6.52 5.81 -4.46
C ALA A 114 7.33 5.83 -3.15
N ALA A 115 8.56 5.31 -3.18
CA ALA A 115 9.49 5.34 -2.06
C ALA A 115 9.88 6.78 -1.66
N LEU A 116 10.21 7.63 -2.64
CA LEU A 116 10.53 9.05 -2.39
C LEU A 116 9.34 9.81 -1.82
N VAL A 117 8.14 9.60 -2.37
CA VAL A 117 6.91 10.22 -1.87
C VAL A 117 6.63 9.77 -0.45
N GLY A 118 6.71 8.47 -0.17
CA GLY A 118 6.49 7.93 1.17
C GLY A 118 7.56 8.37 2.18
N ILE A 119 8.81 8.62 1.78
CA ILE A 119 9.82 9.30 2.60
C ILE A 119 9.33 10.70 2.97
N GLY A 120 8.93 11.50 1.98
CA GLY A 120 8.43 12.85 2.20
C GLY A 120 7.22 12.90 3.14
N GLN A 121 6.24 12.02 2.93
CA GLN A 121 5.07 11.94 3.80
C GLN A 121 5.42 11.42 5.20
N SER A 122 6.29 10.43 5.33
CA SER A 122 6.72 9.93 6.66
C SER A 122 7.41 11.03 7.47
N LEU A 123 8.22 11.87 6.80
CA LEU A 123 8.83 13.05 7.43
C LEU A 123 7.77 14.08 7.82
N ALA A 124 6.82 14.40 6.93
CA ALA A 124 5.75 15.36 7.23
C ALA A 124 4.89 14.91 8.43
N ILE A 125 4.46 13.65 8.45
CA ILE A 125 3.69 13.08 9.57
C ILE A 125 4.54 13.09 10.84
N GLY A 126 5.79 12.62 10.77
CA GLY A 126 6.69 12.61 11.92
C GLY A 126 6.92 14.02 12.49
N MET A 127 7.13 15.03 11.64
CA MET A 127 7.27 16.42 12.08
C MET A 127 5.96 17.01 12.65
N SER A 128 4.81 16.44 12.29
CA SER A 128 3.51 16.88 12.81
C SER A 128 3.22 16.33 14.21
N VAL A 129 3.71 15.14 14.55
CA VAL A 129 3.22 14.40 15.72
C VAL A 129 4.30 13.86 16.65
N ALA A 130 5.59 13.97 16.32
CA ALA A 130 6.66 13.38 17.13
C ALA A 130 6.79 13.98 18.55
N GLN A 131 6.28 15.19 18.78
CA GLN A 131 6.19 15.80 20.12
C GLN A 131 4.76 15.79 20.69
N ALA A 132 3.80 15.20 19.97
CA ALA A 132 2.43 15.14 20.43
C ALA A 132 2.25 14.13 21.58
N PRO A 133 1.35 14.39 22.54
CA PRO A 133 1.07 13.45 23.62
C PRO A 133 0.54 12.10 23.09
N ASN A 134 0.97 11.00 23.72
CA ASN A 134 0.54 9.63 23.43
C ASN A 134 0.91 9.09 22.04
N GLU A 135 1.75 9.80 21.30
CA GLU A 135 2.27 9.36 20.01
C GLU A 135 3.57 8.55 20.15
N TRP A 136 3.83 7.68 19.18
CA TRP A 136 5.04 6.87 19.13
C TRP A 136 5.92 7.24 17.93
N PRO A 137 6.93 8.13 18.11
CA PRO A 137 7.71 8.68 17.01
C PRO A 137 8.44 7.63 16.16
N TRP A 138 8.79 6.50 16.76
CA TRP A 138 9.51 5.42 16.07
C TRP A 138 8.69 4.76 14.97
N ALA A 139 7.35 4.83 15.00
CA ALA A 139 6.53 4.37 13.89
C ALA A 139 6.88 5.08 12.57
N TYR A 140 7.15 6.39 12.63
CA TYR A 140 7.52 7.20 11.47
C TYR A 140 8.95 6.93 11.02
N ALA A 141 9.87 6.69 11.96
CA ALA A 141 11.23 6.25 11.65
C ALA A 141 11.21 4.89 10.93
N MET A 142 10.40 3.94 11.39
CA MET A 142 10.22 2.64 10.74
C MET A 142 9.62 2.80 9.33
N MET A 143 8.58 3.62 9.18
CA MET A 143 8.02 3.94 7.87
C MET A 143 9.08 4.53 6.94
N LEU A 144 9.86 5.50 7.41
CA LEU A 144 10.97 6.09 6.67
C LEU A 144 12.02 5.04 6.26
N SER A 145 12.42 4.16 7.18
CA SER A 145 13.39 3.10 6.91
C SER A 145 12.89 2.09 5.88
N ILE A 146 11.60 1.70 5.93
CA ILE A 146 11.01 0.82 4.92
C ILE A 146 11.15 1.46 3.53
N HIS A 147 10.85 2.75 3.39
CA HIS A 147 10.94 3.45 2.12
C HIS A 147 12.38 3.64 1.64
N LEU A 148 13.33 3.87 2.55
CA LEU A 148 14.76 3.89 2.23
C LEU A 148 15.22 2.55 1.66
N VAL A 149 14.80 1.43 2.25
CA VAL A 149 15.09 0.09 1.70
C VAL A 149 14.45 -0.07 0.32
N LEU A 150 13.19 0.32 0.14
CA LEU A 150 12.50 0.21 -1.15
C LEU A 150 13.12 1.08 -2.25
N LEU A 151 13.67 2.24 -1.88
CA LEU A 151 14.36 3.17 -2.79
C LEU A 151 15.71 2.59 -3.27
N LEU A 152 16.50 2.06 -2.34
CA LEU A 152 17.89 1.69 -2.57
C LEU A 152 18.05 0.22 -3.01
N ALA A 153 17.17 -0.67 -2.56
CA ALA A 153 17.21 -2.09 -2.90
C ALA A 153 16.46 -2.40 -4.21
N PRO A 154 16.76 -3.52 -4.89
CA PRO A 154 16.07 -3.95 -6.11
C PRO A 154 14.67 -4.55 -5.83
N SER A 155 13.82 -3.81 -5.12
CA SER A 155 12.49 -4.23 -4.63
C SER A 155 11.43 -4.42 -5.73
N ALA A 156 11.74 -3.99 -6.95
CA ALA A 156 10.85 -4.07 -8.11
C ALA A 156 11.29 -5.12 -9.15
N ARG A 157 12.23 -6.03 -8.82
CA ARG A 157 12.68 -7.09 -9.72
C ARG A 157 11.80 -8.34 -9.74
N TYR A 158 10.89 -8.47 -8.77
CA TYR A 158 10.01 -9.64 -8.65
C TYR A 158 8.57 -9.21 -8.38
N ALA A 159 7.63 -9.94 -9.02
CA ALA A 159 6.19 -9.69 -8.95
C ALA A 159 5.83 -8.19 -9.03
N ALA A 160 6.35 -7.51 -10.05
CA ALA A 160 6.26 -6.06 -10.20
C ALA A 160 6.02 -5.67 -11.67
N VAL A 161 5.26 -4.61 -11.91
CA VAL A 161 5.12 -4.03 -13.25
C VAL A 161 6.46 -3.53 -13.78
N ASP A 162 7.30 -2.95 -12.93
CA ASP A 162 8.64 -2.50 -13.31
C ASP A 162 9.52 -3.67 -13.81
N ALA A 163 9.34 -4.88 -13.27
CA ALA A 163 10.03 -6.08 -13.77
C ALA A 163 9.58 -6.47 -15.18
N VAL A 164 8.29 -6.29 -15.50
CA VAL A 164 7.76 -6.49 -16.86
C VAL A 164 8.36 -5.46 -17.82
N ARG A 165 8.43 -4.19 -17.40
CA ARG A 165 9.04 -3.11 -18.19
C ARG A 165 10.53 -3.37 -18.46
N ALA A 166 11.28 -3.82 -17.45
CA ALA A 166 12.68 -4.20 -17.61
C ALA A 166 12.84 -5.38 -18.58
N ALA A 167 12.04 -6.45 -18.41
CA ALA A 167 12.08 -7.61 -19.30
C ALA A 167 11.72 -7.27 -20.77
N ARG A 168 10.94 -6.21 -21.01
CA ARG A 168 10.64 -5.71 -22.37
C ARG A 168 11.85 -5.09 -23.04
N ILE A 169 12.76 -4.49 -22.29
CA ILE A 169 14.01 -3.93 -22.81
C ILE A 169 14.98 -5.08 -23.14
N ASP A 170 15.05 -6.09 -22.27
CA ASP A 170 16.02 -7.19 -22.36
C ASP A 170 15.57 -8.37 -23.25
N GLY A 171 14.29 -8.45 -23.65
CA GLY A 171 13.78 -9.57 -24.45
C GLY A 171 12.26 -9.75 -24.41
N ASP A 172 11.80 -10.98 -24.12
CA ASP A 172 10.36 -11.31 -24.08
C ASP A 172 9.77 -11.12 -22.66
N PRO A 173 8.94 -10.08 -22.42
CA PRO A 173 8.31 -9.84 -21.13
C PRO A 173 7.14 -10.79 -20.81
N ALA A 174 6.64 -11.56 -21.79
CA ALA A 174 5.41 -12.34 -21.65
C ALA A 174 5.40 -13.35 -20.49
N PRO A 175 6.51 -14.03 -20.12
CA PRO A 175 6.52 -14.92 -18.97
C PRO A 175 6.36 -14.19 -17.64
N VAL A 176 6.98 -13.01 -17.49
CA VAL A 176 6.90 -12.20 -16.26
C VAL A 176 5.51 -11.59 -16.14
N ALA A 177 5.01 -11.01 -17.23
CA ALA A 177 3.68 -10.40 -17.29
C ALA A 177 2.57 -11.41 -16.91
N ARG A 178 2.60 -12.63 -17.48
CA ARG A 178 1.61 -13.67 -17.17
C ARG A 178 1.62 -14.08 -15.70
N ARG A 179 2.81 -14.22 -15.10
CA ARG A 179 2.93 -14.57 -13.66
C ARG A 179 2.38 -13.46 -12.78
N LEU A 180 2.68 -12.21 -13.12
CA LEU A 180 2.17 -11.05 -12.40
C LEU A 180 0.64 -10.97 -12.51
N LEU A 181 0.12 -11.07 -13.73
CA LEU A 181 -1.32 -11.01 -14.02
C LEU A 181 -2.08 -12.14 -13.32
N GLY A 182 -1.60 -13.38 -13.43
CA GLY A 182 -2.19 -14.53 -12.74
C GLY A 182 -2.12 -14.42 -11.21
N GLY A 183 -1.02 -13.89 -10.67
CA GLY A 183 -0.90 -13.63 -9.23
C GLY A 183 -1.93 -12.63 -8.72
N TRP A 184 -2.07 -11.49 -9.41
CA TRP A 184 -3.09 -10.49 -9.07
C TRP A 184 -4.52 -10.98 -9.28
N ALA A 185 -4.76 -11.78 -10.33
CA ALA A 185 -6.06 -12.41 -10.56
C ALA A 185 -6.49 -13.26 -9.36
N VAL A 186 -5.57 -14.06 -8.79
CA VAL A 186 -5.86 -14.89 -7.61
C VAL A 186 -6.18 -14.01 -6.40
N VAL A 187 -5.39 -12.96 -6.16
CA VAL A 187 -5.64 -12.03 -5.04
C VAL A 187 -7.01 -11.37 -5.17
N LEU A 188 -7.34 -10.83 -6.35
CA LEU A 188 -8.63 -10.20 -6.61
C LEU A 188 -9.79 -11.19 -6.50
N ALA A 189 -9.62 -12.44 -6.96
CA ALA A 189 -10.63 -13.48 -6.80
C ALA A 189 -10.89 -13.79 -5.33
N ILE A 190 -9.84 -13.91 -4.50
CA ILE A 190 -9.98 -14.15 -3.06
C ILE A 190 -10.72 -12.97 -2.40
N MET A 191 -10.30 -11.73 -2.70
CA MET A 191 -10.99 -10.52 -2.19
C MET A 191 -12.46 -10.50 -2.59
N ALA A 192 -12.75 -10.76 -3.86
CA ALA A 192 -14.10 -10.80 -4.40
C ALA A 192 -14.97 -11.88 -3.73
N ILE A 193 -14.42 -13.08 -3.52
CA ILE A 193 -15.13 -14.18 -2.84
C ILE A 193 -15.43 -13.81 -1.39
N ILE A 194 -14.45 -13.29 -0.65
CA ILE A 194 -14.65 -12.86 0.74
C ILE A 194 -15.72 -11.76 0.80
N ALA A 195 -15.67 -10.78 -0.09
CA ALA A 195 -16.66 -9.72 -0.17
C ALA A 195 -18.06 -10.24 -0.52
N ALA A 196 -18.17 -11.17 -1.46
CA ALA A 196 -19.43 -11.80 -1.85
C ALA A 196 -20.03 -12.61 -0.70
N VAL A 197 -19.21 -13.42 -0.01
CA VAL A 197 -19.63 -14.21 1.16
C VAL A 197 -20.13 -13.29 2.27
N LYS A 198 -19.39 -12.22 2.57
CA LYS A 198 -19.85 -11.22 3.54
C LYS A 198 -21.18 -10.62 3.12
N SER A 199 -21.45 -10.47 1.82
CA SER A 199 -22.61 -9.76 1.25
C SER A 199 -23.81 -10.67 0.94
N LEU A 200 -23.76 -11.94 1.34
CA LEU A 200 -24.90 -12.84 1.20
C LEU A 200 -26.07 -12.35 2.05
N GLY A 201 -27.24 -12.19 1.42
CA GLY A 201 -28.46 -11.70 2.05
C GLY A 201 -28.68 -10.19 1.94
N ASP A 202 -27.68 -9.43 1.49
CA ASP A 202 -27.82 -8.00 1.20
C ASP A 202 -28.43 -7.77 -0.19
N GLU A 203 -29.06 -6.60 -0.40
CA GLU A 203 -29.40 -6.14 -1.74
C GLU A 203 -28.13 -5.91 -2.58
N LEU A 204 -28.22 -6.12 -3.89
CA LEU A 204 -27.07 -6.07 -4.81
C LEU A 204 -26.22 -4.79 -4.69
N PHE A 205 -26.90 -3.66 -4.48
CA PHE A 205 -26.29 -2.32 -4.40
C PHE A 205 -26.28 -1.76 -2.98
N ALA A 206 -26.64 -2.55 -1.97
CA ALA A 206 -26.65 -2.09 -0.59
C ALA A 206 -25.28 -1.50 -0.20
N PRO A 207 -25.21 -0.25 0.29
CA PRO A 207 -23.95 0.37 0.63
C PRO A 207 -23.31 -0.34 1.84
N ARG A 208 -22.02 -0.66 1.71
CA ARG A 208 -21.18 -1.21 2.79
C ARG A 208 -19.98 -0.30 3.03
N GLY A 209 -19.47 -0.30 4.25
CA GLY A 209 -18.34 0.55 4.66
C GLY A 209 -18.71 1.82 5.44
N ARG A 210 -19.81 1.82 6.22
CA ARG A 210 -20.12 2.93 7.15
C ARG A 210 -19.25 2.95 8.43
N GLY A 211 -18.29 2.05 8.55
CA GLY A 211 -17.43 1.93 9.73
C GLY A 211 -16.39 3.05 9.80
N VAL A 212 -16.77 4.19 10.38
CA VAL A 212 -15.80 5.22 10.81
C VAL A 212 -15.35 4.85 12.23
N GLY A 213 -14.12 4.34 12.37
CA GLY A 213 -13.50 4.02 13.65
C GLY A 213 -12.33 3.05 13.45
N TYR A 214 -11.31 3.10 14.32
CA TYR A 214 -10.18 2.16 14.28
C TYR A 214 -10.72 0.74 14.36
N PRO A 215 -10.72 -0.06 13.27
CA PRO A 215 -11.08 -1.45 13.42
C PRO A 215 -10.02 -2.11 14.33
N PRO A 216 -10.38 -3.17 15.08
CA PRO A 216 -9.39 -4.04 15.70
C PRO A 216 -8.34 -4.43 14.66
N LEU A 217 -7.13 -4.80 15.09
CA LEU A 217 -6.03 -5.18 14.21
C LEU A 217 -6.47 -6.31 13.26
N GLN A 218 -6.95 -5.92 12.09
CA GLN A 218 -7.62 -6.76 11.11
C GLN A 218 -7.01 -6.42 9.77
N LEU A 219 -6.80 -7.46 8.96
CA LEU A 219 -6.37 -7.28 7.58
C LEU A 219 -7.54 -6.63 6.80
N PHE A 220 -7.54 -5.29 6.72
CA PHE A 220 -8.60 -4.54 6.07
C PHE A 220 -8.29 -4.37 4.59
N LEU A 221 -8.93 -5.19 3.76
CA LEU A 221 -8.82 -5.13 2.29
C LEU A 221 -9.99 -4.36 1.66
N GLY A 222 -10.76 -3.62 2.46
CA GLY A 222 -11.97 -2.90 2.04
C GLY A 222 -13.27 -3.64 2.35
N ASP A 223 -14.35 -2.87 2.51
CA ASP A 223 -15.72 -3.38 2.56
C ASP A 223 -16.41 -3.09 1.22
N TYR A 224 -16.75 -4.16 0.50
CA TYR A 224 -17.38 -4.07 -0.82
C TYR A 224 -18.80 -4.62 -0.76
N ASN A 225 -19.72 -4.00 -1.49
CA ASN A 225 -21.06 -4.54 -1.71
C ASN A 225 -21.05 -5.71 -2.70
N MET A 226 -22.18 -6.40 -2.84
CA MET A 226 -22.30 -7.57 -3.72
C MET A 226 -21.96 -7.21 -5.18
N PHE A 227 -22.43 -6.06 -5.68
CA PHE A 227 -22.09 -5.61 -7.03
C PHE A 227 -20.58 -5.45 -7.24
N ALA A 228 -19.89 -4.77 -6.32
CA ALA A 228 -18.44 -4.60 -6.38
C ALA A 228 -17.71 -5.94 -6.28
N ALA A 229 -18.18 -6.86 -5.43
CA ALA A 229 -17.64 -8.22 -5.32
C ALA A 229 -17.74 -8.98 -6.65
N LEU A 230 -18.91 -8.99 -7.30
CA LEU A 230 -19.10 -9.62 -8.61
C LEU A 230 -18.25 -8.97 -9.70
N THR A 231 -18.13 -7.65 -9.68
CA THR A 231 -17.27 -6.90 -10.61
C THR A 231 -15.79 -7.31 -10.46
N LEU A 232 -15.29 -7.36 -9.22
CA LEU A 232 -13.92 -7.80 -8.92
C LEU A 232 -13.70 -9.25 -9.36
N LEU A 233 -14.69 -10.13 -9.17
CA LEU A 233 -14.62 -11.53 -9.59
C LEU A 233 -14.54 -11.67 -11.12
N ALA A 234 -15.33 -10.88 -11.85
CA ALA A 234 -15.32 -10.86 -13.30
C ALA A 234 -13.95 -10.38 -13.84
N VAL A 235 -13.42 -9.29 -13.29
CA VAL A 235 -12.08 -8.77 -13.63
C VAL A 235 -11.00 -9.82 -13.34
N ALA A 236 -11.06 -10.47 -12.17
CA ALA A 236 -10.13 -11.55 -11.81
C ALA A 236 -10.19 -12.72 -12.81
N GLY A 237 -11.40 -13.12 -13.22
CA GLY A 237 -11.60 -14.16 -14.24
C GLY A 237 -10.97 -13.80 -15.58
N LEU A 238 -11.16 -12.56 -16.05
CA LEU A 238 -10.55 -12.06 -17.28
C LEU A 238 -9.01 -12.03 -17.20
N MET A 239 -8.45 -11.58 -16.08
CA MET A 239 -7.00 -11.57 -15.85
C MET A 239 -6.42 -12.99 -15.86
N LEU A 240 -7.11 -13.95 -15.23
CA LEU A 240 -6.68 -15.34 -15.21
C LEU A 240 -6.76 -15.98 -16.61
N ALA A 241 -7.86 -15.74 -17.33
CA ALA A 241 -8.03 -16.21 -18.70
C ALA A 241 -6.94 -15.66 -19.62
N ALA A 242 -6.62 -14.36 -19.53
CA ALA A 242 -5.54 -13.73 -20.28
C ALA A 242 -4.16 -14.34 -19.93
N ALA A 243 -3.91 -14.64 -18.65
CA ALA A 243 -2.67 -15.28 -18.22
C ALA A 243 -2.52 -16.71 -18.79
N ILE A 244 -3.62 -17.47 -18.90
CA ILE A 244 -3.64 -18.85 -19.40
C ILE A 244 -3.59 -18.90 -20.94
N ALA A 245 -4.41 -18.08 -21.62
CA ALA A 245 -4.61 -18.13 -23.08
C ALA A 245 -3.41 -17.63 -23.91
N ARG A 246 -2.32 -17.18 -23.27
CA ARG A 246 -1.09 -16.67 -23.92
C ARG A 246 -1.34 -15.54 -24.93
N VAL A 247 -2.43 -14.79 -24.78
CA VAL A 247 -2.76 -13.66 -25.66
C VAL A 247 -1.77 -12.52 -25.37
N ARG A 248 -0.75 -12.37 -26.22
CA ARG A 248 0.33 -11.36 -26.06
C ARG A 248 -0.19 -9.94 -25.86
N VAL A 249 -1.30 -9.58 -26.51
CA VAL A 249 -1.91 -8.24 -26.46
C VAL A 249 -2.49 -7.93 -25.07
N LEU A 250 -3.07 -8.92 -24.38
CA LEU A 250 -3.71 -8.72 -23.07
C LEU A 250 -2.72 -8.75 -21.89
N ALA A 251 -1.56 -9.36 -22.06
CA ALA A 251 -0.52 -9.38 -21.02
C ALA A 251 0.40 -8.15 -21.06
N LEU A 252 0.36 -7.36 -22.14
CA LEU A 252 1.26 -6.22 -22.37
C LEU A 252 0.53 -4.87 -22.55
N ALA A 253 -0.80 -4.88 -22.59
CA ALA A 253 -1.64 -3.70 -22.45
C ALA A 253 -1.76 -3.31 -20.96
#